data_AF-A0A968JL47-F1
#
_entry.id   AF-A0A968JL47-F1
#
_cell.length_a   1.000
_cell.length_b   1.000
_cell.length_c   1.000
_cell.angle_alpha   90.00
_cell.angle_beta   90.00
_cell.angle_gamma   90.00
#
_symmetry.space_group_name_H-M   'P 1'
#
loop_
_entity.id
_entity.type
_entity.pdbx_description
1 polymer ?
#
loop_
_entity_poly.entity_id
_entity_poly.type
_entity_poly.pdbx_seq_one_letter_code
_entity_poly.pdbx_strand_id
1 'polypeptide(L)'
;MPFNAAFAGHFKEYAGQITGGTFRYENAEGDVFENTVPNYETIAFPSDLDTISRARAYSLTWDGTSLAANQNVGVFVDSWTFGQNALFVQNNEGATDIVFGLAQLTRLPLGNSTLFMDRTTELDIEEGTSRGGKIRGKFRAINQPVIIVE
;
A
#
# COMPACT_ATOMS: atom_id res chain seq x y z
N MET A 1 -13.34 -18.45 -2.03
CA MET A 1 -12.46 -18.29 -0.84
C MET A 1 -13.35 -18.16 0.40
N PRO A 2 -12.96 -18.64 1.60
CA PRO A 2 -13.82 -18.49 2.78
C PRO A 2 -13.97 -17.03 3.18
N PHE A 3 -15.12 -16.69 3.78
CA PHE A 3 -15.34 -15.38 4.39
C PHE A 3 -14.51 -15.25 5.68
N ASN A 4 -13.87 -14.10 5.88
CA ASN A 4 -13.11 -13.79 7.08
C ASN A 4 -13.78 -12.63 7.85
N ALA A 5 -14.33 -12.94 9.01
CA ALA A 5 -15.06 -11.97 9.83
C ALA A 5 -14.18 -10.81 10.35
N ALA A 6 -12.89 -11.04 10.58
CA ALA A 6 -11.97 -9.99 11.05
C ALA A 6 -11.71 -8.92 9.97
N PHE A 7 -11.79 -9.30 8.69
CA PHE A 7 -11.65 -8.39 7.56
C PHE A 7 -13.01 -8.00 6.95
N ALA A 8 -14.12 -8.50 7.49
CA ALA A 8 -15.46 -8.38 6.93
C ALA A 8 -15.52 -8.66 5.42
N GLY A 9 -14.77 -9.66 4.95
CA GLY A 9 -14.61 -9.94 3.53
C GLY A 9 -13.86 -11.23 3.21
N HIS A 10 -13.74 -11.54 1.92
CA HIS A 10 -12.94 -12.66 1.44
C HIS A 10 -11.49 -12.23 1.29
N PHE A 11 -10.59 -12.85 2.05
CA PHE A 11 -9.18 -12.48 2.11
C PHE A 11 -8.28 -13.67 1.83
N LYS A 12 -7.21 -13.44 1.07
CA LYS A 12 -6.12 -14.41 0.87
C LYS A 12 -4.82 -13.69 0.57
N GLU A 13 -3.76 -14.20 1.18
CA GLU A 13 -2.39 -13.77 0.92
C GLU A 13 -1.69 -14.78 0.01
N TYR A 14 -0.78 -14.28 -0.82
CA TYR A 14 -0.05 -15.08 -1.79
C TYR A 14 1.44 -14.72 -1.74
N ALA A 15 2.29 -15.71 -2.00
CA ALA A 15 3.72 -15.48 -2.15
C ALA A 15 4.01 -14.89 -3.54
N GLY A 16 4.75 -13.78 -3.57
CA GLY A 16 5.12 -13.09 -4.82
C GLY A 16 4.00 -12.23 -5.41
N GLN A 17 4.28 -11.64 -6.57
CA GLN A 17 3.31 -10.79 -7.28
C GLN A 17 2.31 -11.64 -8.05
N ILE A 18 1.03 -11.33 -7.90
CA ILE A 18 -0.03 -11.88 -8.74
C ILE A 18 -0.23 -10.95 -9.93
N THR A 19 -0.18 -11.52 -11.14
CA THR A 19 -0.37 -10.82 -12.42
C THR A 19 -1.83 -10.90 -12.92
N GLY A 20 -2.79 -10.91 -11.98
CA GLY A 20 -4.22 -11.11 -12.25
C GLY A 20 -4.77 -12.50 -11.91
N GLY A 21 -6.05 -12.70 -12.19
CA GLY A 21 -6.79 -13.94 -11.92
C GLY A 21 -8.28 -13.67 -11.77
N THR A 22 -9.04 -14.68 -11.35
CA THR A 22 -10.47 -14.52 -11.00
C THR A 22 -10.71 -14.84 -9.54
N PHE A 23 -11.64 -14.12 -8.95
CA PHE A 23 -12.18 -14.33 -7.62
C PHE A 23 -13.63 -14.78 -7.72
N ARG A 24 -13.91 -16.00 -7.25
CA ARG A 24 -15.25 -16.58 -7.21
C ARG A 24 -15.72 -16.81 -5.77
N TYR A 25 -16.95 -16.42 -5.47
CA TYR A 25 -17.62 -16.69 -4.19
C TYR A 25 -19.10 -17.02 -4.38
N GLU A 26 -19.67 -17.68 -3.37
CA GLU A 26 -21.09 -18.04 -3.29
C GLU A 26 -21.68 -17.30 -2.08
N ASN A 27 -22.84 -16.67 -2.23
CA ASN A 27 -23.53 -15.98 -1.13
C ASN A 27 -24.35 -16.96 -0.27
N ALA A 28 -25.08 -16.43 0.71
CA ALA A 28 -25.93 -17.24 1.59
C ALA A 28 -27.16 -17.83 0.86
N GLU A 29 -27.55 -17.23 -0.26
CA GLU A 29 -28.67 -17.65 -1.10
C GLU A 29 -28.28 -18.72 -2.15
N GLY A 30 -26.99 -19.04 -2.29
CA GLY A 30 -26.46 -20.01 -3.26
C GLY A 30 -26.11 -19.42 -4.64
N ASP A 31 -26.24 -18.10 -4.81
CA ASP A 31 -25.80 -17.39 -6.01
C ASP A 31 -24.27 -17.30 -6.04
N VAL A 32 -23.72 -17.49 -7.23
CA VAL A 32 -22.29 -17.47 -7.49
C VAL A 32 -21.93 -16.21 -8.26
N PHE A 33 -20.87 -15.54 -7.82
CA PHE A 33 -20.32 -14.36 -8.48
C PHE A 33 -18.84 -14.59 -8.81
N GLU A 34 -18.43 -14.15 -10.00
CA GLU A 34 -17.05 -14.19 -10.46
C GLU A 34 -16.55 -12.79 -10.83
N ASN A 35 -15.34 -12.44 -10.38
CA ASN A 35 -14.78 -11.11 -10.55
C ASN A 35 -13.33 -11.18 -10.99
N THR A 36 -12.92 -10.31 -11.91
CA THR A 36 -11.53 -10.22 -12.35
C THR A 36 -10.67 -9.50 -11.33
N VAL A 37 -9.54 -10.10 -10.94
CA VAL A 37 -8.53 -9.48 -10.07
C VAL A 37 -7.62 -8.61 -10.94
N PRO A 38 -7.44 -7.31 -10.61
CA PRO A 38 -6.58 -6.43 -11.40
C PRO A 38 -5.11 -6.82 -11.29
N ASN A 39 -4.32 -6.30 -12.23
CA ASN A 39 -2.88 -6.27 -12.08
C ASN A 39 -2.50 -5.32 -10.95
N TYR A 40 -1.66 -5.79 -10.04
CA TYR A 40 -1.06 -4.94 -9.01
C TYR A 40 0.30 -4.47 -9.51
N GLU A 41 0.37 -3.18 -9.82
CA GLU A 41 1.60 -2.55 -10.28
C GLU A 41 2.65 -2.54 -9.18
N THR A 42 3.91 -2.72 -9.58
CA THR A 42 5.04 -2.66 -8.68
C THR A 42 5.35 -1.21 -8.29
N ILE A 43 6.05 -1.07 -7.18
CA ILE A 43 6.62 0.20 -6.71
C ILE A 43 7.91 -0.12 -5.93
N ALA A 44 8.91 0.74 -6.02
CA ALA A 44 10.17 0.59 -5.30
C ALA A 44 10.70 1.92 -4.79
N PHE A 45 11.48 1.87 -3.71
CA PHE A 45 12.24 3.02 -3.26
C PHE A 45 13.38 3.29 -4.25
N PRO A 46 13.81 4.56 -4.42
CA PRO A 46 15.03 4.90 -5.15
C PRO A 46 16.22 4.12 -4.61
N SER A 47 17.04 3.59 -5.51
CA SER A 47 18.21 2.76 -5.14
C SER A 47 19.25 3.47 -4.27
N ASP A 48 19.25 4.81 -4.26
CA ASP A 48 20.16 5.67 -3.51
C ASP A 48 19.57 6.20 -2.19
N LEU A 49 18.34 5.80 -1.83
CA LEU A 49 17.71 6.22 -0.58
C LEU A 49 18.33 5.51 0.64
N ASP A 50 19.23 6.19 1.35
CA ASP A 50 19.85 5.68 2.58
C ASP A 50 19.63 6.57 3.82
N THR A 51 19.23 7.83 3.63
CA THR A 51 19.20 8.84 4.71
C THR A 51 17.99 9.75 4.57
N ILE A 52 17.34 10.04 5.71
CA ILE A 52 16.26 11.03 5.80
C ILE A 52 16.60 12.02 6.91
N SER A 53 16.59 13.32 6.57
CA SER A 53 16.66 14.39 7.57
C SER A 53 15.28 14.65 8.14
N ARG A 54 15.17 14.74 9.48
CA ARG A 54 13.92 15.07 10.17
C ARG A 54 13.71 16.57 10.38
N ALA A 55 14.70 17.41 10.08
CA ALA A 55 14.63 18.87 10.20
C ALA A 55 13.99 19.57 8.99
N ARG A 56 13.76 18.85 7.88
CA ARG A 56 13.11 19.40 6.68
C ARG A 56 12.13 18.42 6.08
N ALA A 57 11.11 18.95 5.40
CA ALA A 57 10.23 18.11 4.59
C ALA A 57 11.04 17.43 3.48
N TYR A 58 10.64 16.21 3.12
CA TYR A 58 11.29 15.40 2.11
C TYR A 58 10.25 14.92 1.11
N SER A 59 10.53 14.98 -0.19
CA SER A 59 9.64 14.42 -1.22
C SER A 59 10.27 13.15 -1.73
N LEU A 60 9.67 12.01 -1.40
CA LEU A 60 10.09 10.72 -1.92
C LEU A 60 9.46 10.52 -3.28
N THR A 61 10.25 10.64 -4.34
CA THR A 61 9.88 10.12 -5.67
C THR A 61 10.14 8.62 -5.68
N TRP A 62 9.21 7.79 -6.14
CA TRP A 62 9.39 6.34 -6.19
C TRP A 62 9.79 5.86 -7.58
N ASP A 63 10.38 4.67 -7.64
CA ASP A 63 10.61 3.94 -8.88
C ASP A 63 9.35 3.13 -9.22
N GLY A 64 8.71 3.46 -10.35
CA GLY A 64 7.48 2.81 -10.80
C GLY A 64 6.63 3.73 -11.67
N THR A 65 5.43 3.26 -12.03
CA THR A 65 4.45 4.08 -12.76
C THR A 65 3.79 5.12 -11.85
N SER A 66 3.27 6.19 -12.43
CA SER A 66 2.39 7.13 -11.74
C SER A 66 1.10 6.46 -11.24
N LEU A 67 0.47 7.01 -10.21
CA LEU A 67 -0.79 6.46 -9.68
C LEU A 67 -1.94 6.62 -10.67
N ALA A 68 -2.70 5.55 -10.87
CA ALA A 68 -4.03 5.63 -11.46
C ALA A 68 -5.06 6.16 -10.44
N ALA A 69 -6.20 6.65 -10.90
CA ALA A 69 -7.26 7.21 -10.06
C ALA A 69 -7.78 6.28 -8.95
N ASN A 70 -7.58 4.98 -9.11
CA ASN A 70 -8.06 3.94 -8.21
C ASN A 70 -6.94 3.38 -7.29
N GLN A 71 -5.84 4.12 -7.18
CA GLN A 71 -4.67 3.70 -6.43
C GLN A 71 -4.27 4.70 -5.35
N ASN A 72 -3.54 4.19 -4.36
CA ASN A 72 -2.84 5.00 -3.38
C ASN A 72 -1.51 4.36 -3.00
N VAL A 73 -0.59 5.17 -2.51
CA VAL A 73 0.68 4.74 -1.92
C VAL A 73 0.73 5.17 -0.47
N GLY A 74 1.06 4.22 0.40
CA GLY A 74 1.36 4.46 1.80
C GLY A 74 2.82 4.18 2.08
N VAL A 75 3.52 5.11 2.75
CA VAL A 75 4.86 4.85 3.29
C VAL A 75 4.82 4.94 4.81
N PHE A 76 5.22 3.85 5.43
CA PHE A 76 5.33 3.70 6.87
C PHE A 76 6.80 3.70 7.28
N VAL A 77 7.14 4.45 8.33
CA VAL A 77 8.47 4.46 8.94
C VAL A 77 8.40 3.76 10.29
N ASP A 78 8.98 2.57 10.37
CA ASP A 78 9.20 1.87 11.64
C ASP A 78 10.57 2.24 12.19
N SER A 79 10.66 2.29 13.52
CA SER A 79 11.94 2.47 14.18
C SER A 79 12.13 1.45 15.29
N TRP A 80 13.37 1.34 15.76
CA TRP A 80 13.75 0.48 16.87
C TRP A 80 13.00 0.76 18.19
N THR A 81 12.32 1.90 18.34
CA THR A 81 11.56 2.24 19.54
C THR A 81 10.19 1.55 19.63
N PHE A 82 9.82 0.73 18.62
CA PHE A 82 8.51 0.09 18.44
C PHE A 82 7.35 1.08 18.28
N GLY A 83 6.59 0.97 17.19
CA GLY A 83 5.34 1.70 16.98
C GLY A 83 5.29 2.44 15.65
N GLN A 84 4.08 2.82 15.23
CA GLN A 84 3.92 3.56 13.99
C GLN A 84 4.38 5.01 14.14
N ASN A 85 5.66 5.29 13.90
CA ASN A 85 6.22 6.62 14.16
C ASN A 85 5.82 7.66 13.12
N ALA A 86 5.67 7.25 11.85
CA ALA A 86 5.10 8.09 10.82
C ALA A 86 4.43 7.25 9.71
N LEU A 87 3.23 7.67 9.29
CA LEU A 87 2.56 7.19 8.09
C LEU A 87 2.33 8.39 7.16
N PHE A 88 2.69 8.20 5.90
CA PHE A 88 2.45 9.14 4.81
C PHE A 88 1.57 8.44 3.77
N VAL A 89 0.60 9.17 3.20
CA VAL A 89 -0.29 8.65 2.15
C VAL A 89 -0.36 9.63 0.98
N GLN A 90 -0.33 9.11 -0.24
CA GLN A 90 -0.58 9.83 -1.49
C GLN A 90 -1.64 9.07 -2.31
N ASN A 91 -2.62 9.79 -2.84
CA ASN A 91 -3.73 9.21 -3.61
C ASN A 91 -4.17 10.09 -4.79
N ASN A 92 -3.39 11.11 -5.16
CA ASN A 92 -3.67 11.89 -6.36
C ASN A 92 -3.33 11.08 -7.62
N GLU A 93 -4.24 11.09 -8.59
CA GLU A 93 -4.00 10.54 -9.92
C GLU A 93 -2.81 11.25 -10.59
N GLY A 94 -1.95 10.49 -11.25
CA GLY A 94 -0.75 10.99 -11.91
C GLY A 94 0.43 11.27 -10.98
N ALA A 95 0.27 11.16 -9.66
CA ALA A 95 1.38 11.36 -8.73
C ALA A 95 2.49 10.33 -8.96
N THR A 96 3.75 10.77 -8.79
CA THR A 96 4.97 9.95 -8.80
C THR A 96 5.80 10.13 -7.51
N ASP A 97 5.29 10.95 -6.59
CA ASP A 97 5.96 11.28 -5.34
C ASP A 97 4.99 11.38 -4.15
N ILE A 98 5.56 11.26 -2.96
CA ILE A 98 4.88 11.42 -1.69
C ILE A 98 5.68 12.35 -0.79
N VAL A 99 5.00 13.34 -0.20
CA VAL A 99 5.62 14.32 0.68
C VAL A 99 5.64 13.80 2.11
N PHE A 100 6.85 13.65 2.65
CA PHE A 100 7.08 13.44 4.07
C PHE A 100 7.04 14.80 4.78
N GLY A 101 5.88 15.11 5.33
CA GLY A 101 5.64 16.34 6.07
C GLY A 101 6.48 16.44 7.34
N LEU A 102 6.97 17.65 7.62
CA LEU A 102 7.82 17.93 8.78
C LEU A 102 7.17 17.55 10.12
N ALA A 103 5.84 17.68 10.22
CA ALA A 103 5.10 17.38 11.45
C ALA A 103 5.21 15.90 11.88
N GLN A 104 5.28 14.97 10.92
CA GLN A 104 5.52 13.56 11.21
C GLN A 104 7.03 13.25 11.29
N LEU A 105 7.85 13.83 10.41
CA LEU A 105 9.29 13.58 10.38
C LEU A 105 9.98 13.94 11.70
N THR A 106 9.63 15.10 12.29
CA THR A 106 10.22 15.56 13.57
C THR A 106 9.94 14.64 14.75
N ARG A 107 9.01 13.68 14.62
CA ARG A 107 8.71 12.67 15.65
C ARG A 107 9.56 11.41 15.51
N LEU A 108 10.26 11.24 14.38
CA LEU A 108 11.11 10.08 14.15
C LEU A 108 12.34 10.15 15.08
N PRO A 109 12.68 9.07 15.80
CA PRO A 109 13.92 9.02 16.56
C PRO A 109 15.12 9.04 15.61
N LEU A 110 16.23 9.62 16.05
CA LEU A 110 17.49 9.59 15.31
C LEU A 110 18.05 8.15 15.24
N GLY A 111 18.79 7.86 14.18
CA GLY A 111 19.45 6.58 13.95
C GLY A 111 18.69 5.66 13.00
N ASN A 112 18.95 4.36 13.10
CA ASN A 112 18.46 3.39 12.13
C ASN A 112 16.93 3.26 12.18
N SER A 113 16.31 3.29 10.99
CA SER A 113 14.88 3.06 10.77
C SER A 113 14.66 2.24 9.50
N THR A 114 13.44 1.76 9.32
CA THR A 114 13.07 0.99 8.12
C THR A 114 11.81 1.59 7.50
N LEU A 115 11.85 1.85 6.20
CA LEU A 115 10.71 2.27 5.41
C LEU A 115 9.99 1.06 4.82
N PHE A 116 8.66 1.11 4.86
CA PHE A 116 7.76 0.13 4.26
C PHE A 116 6.84 0.88 3.32
N MET A 117 6.86 0.52 2.03
CA MET A 117 6.00 1.16 1.03
C MET A 117 5.04 0.15 0.44
N ASP A 118 3.77 0.55 0.42
CA ASP A 118 2.67 -0.23 -0.10
C ASP A 118 1.95 0.57 -1.19
N ARG A 119 1.80 -0.02 -2.38
CA ARG A 119 0.88 0.48 -3.42
C ARG A 119 -0.39 -0.35 -3.37
N THR A 120 -1.52 0.32 -3.19
CA THR A 120 -2.83 -0.30 -3.11
C THR A 120 -3.63 0.04 -4.35
N THR A 121 -4.23 -0.97 -4.97
CA THR A 121 -5.22 -0.82 -6.05
C THR A 121 -6.58 -1.24 -5.52
N GLU A 122 -7.59 -0.42 -5.76
CA GLU A 122 -8.98 -0.71 -5.40
C GLU A 122 -9.87 -0.62 -6.64
N LEU A 123 -10.73 -1.60 -6.87
CA LEU A 123 -11.71 -1.60 -7.95
C LEU A 123 -13.07 -2.00 -7.42
N ASP A 124 -14.12 -1.53 -8.07
CA ASP A 124 -15.46 -2.07 -7.85
C ASP A 124 -15.54 -3.48 -8.43
N ILE A 125 -16.38 -4.32 -7.81
CA ILE A 125 -16.67 -5.66 -8.34
C ILE A 125 -17.48 -5.59 -9.63
N GLU A 126 -17.23 -6.52 -10.55
CA GLU A 126 -17.97 -6.71 -11.80
C GLU A 126 -19.31 -7.41 -11.52
N GLU A 127 -19.27 -8.45 -10.69
CA GLU A 127 -20.43 -9.25 -10.28
C GLU A 127 -20.56 -9.25 -8.76
N GLY A 128 -21.77 -8.96 -8.29
CA GLY A 128 -22.10 -9.04 -6.87
C GLY A 128 -23.56 -8.75 -6.60
N THR A 129 -23.88 -8.69 -5.31
CA THR A 129 -25.23 -8.35 -4.87
C THR A 129 -25.54 -6.87 -5.11
N SER A 130 -26.80 -6.47 -4.94
CA SER A 130 -27.23 -5.06 -4.98
C SER A 130 -26.59 -4.18 -3.89
N ARG A 131 -25.83 -4.77 -2.95
CA ARG A 131 -25.02 -4.03 -1.97
C ARG A 131 -23.66 -3.58 -2.50
N GLY A 132 -23.28 -4.02 -3.71
CA GLY A 132 -21.98 -3.75 -4.30
C GLY A 132 -20.83 -4.43 -3.55
N GLY A 133 -19.61 -3.98 -3.83
CA GLY A 133 -18.40 -4.45 -3.18
C GLY A 133 -17.15 -3.97 -3.90
N LYS A 134 -15.99 -4.24 -3.30
CA LYS A 134 -14.71 -3.82 -3.85
C LYS A 134 -13.68 -4.94 -3.79
N ILE A 135 -12.82 -4.99 -4.80
CA ILE A 135 -11.59 -5.75 -4.78
C ILE A 135 -10.47 -4.77 -4.41
N ARG A 136 -9.76 -5.08 -3.33
CA ARG A 136 -8.57 -4.35 -2.92
C ARG A 136 -7.40 -5.32 -2.85
N GLY A 137 -6.28 -4.94 -3.45
CA GLY A 137 -5.02 -5.64 -3.27
C GLY A 137 -3.86 -4.66 -3.17
N LYS A 138 -2.74 -5.20 -2.69
CA LYS A 138 -1.59 -4.40 -2.27
C LYS A 138 -0.32 -5.07 -2.75
N PHE A 139 0.54 -4.28 -3.39
CA PHE A 139 1.93 -4.64 -3.61
C PHE A 139 2.80 -3.98 -2.55
N ARG A 140 3.63 -4.77 -1.86
CA ARG A 140 4.61 -4.28 -0.88
C ARG A 140 6.00 -4.26 -1.52
N ALA A 141 6.62 -3.08 -1.54
CA ALA A 141 8.00 -2.93 -1.96
C ALA A 141 8.96 -3.67 -1.01
N ILE A 142 10.18 -3.92 -1.47
CA ILE A 142 11.27 -4.34 -0.59
C ILE A 142 11.47 -3.23 0.46
N ASN A 143 11.54 -3.62 1.74
CA ASN A 143 11.73 -2.67 2.83
C ASN A 143 13.08 -1.97 2.69
N GLN A 144 13.12 -0.65 2.86
CA GLN A 144 14.33 0.14 2.70
C GLN A 144 14.90 0.54 4.08
N PRO A 145 16.07 0.04 4.49
CA PRO A 145 16.76 0.55 5.67
C PRO A 145 17.26 1.96 5.40
N VAL A 146 17.08 2.86 6.37
CA VAL A 146 17.56 4.24 6.30
C VAL A 146 18.11 4.72 7.64
N ILE A 147 18.92 5.78 7.62
CA ILE A 147 19.37 6.51 8.80
C ILE A 147 18.58 7.81 8.92
N ILE A 148 17.94 8.03 10.07
CA ILE A 148 17.30 9.29 10.41
C ILE A 148 18.34 10.20 11.06
N VAL A 149 18.58 11.35 10.42
CA VAL A 149 19.48 12.40 10.89
C VAL A 149 18.70 13.66 11.21
N GLU A 150 19.30 14.61 11.92
CA GLU A 150 18.76 15.98 12.05
C GLU A 150 18.55 16.59 10.66
#